data_AF-A0A954FSQ7-F1
#
_entry.id   AF-A0A954FSQ7-F1
#
_cell.length_a   1.000
_cell.length_b   1.000
_cell.length_c   1.000
_cell.angle_alpha   90.00
_cell.angle_beta   90.00
_cell.angle_gamma   90.00
#
_symmetry.space_group_name_H-M   'P 1'
#
loop_
_entity.id
_entity.type
_entity.pdbx_description
1 polymer ?
#
loop_
_entity_poly.entity_id
_entity_poly.type
_entity_poly.pdbx_seq_one_letter_code
_entity_poly.pdbx_strand_id
1 'polypeptide(L)' 'MTGDQIIIFDTTLRDGEQSPGCSMNTREKLEVARALVELGVDV' A
#
# COMPACT_ATOMS: atom_id res chain seq x y z
N MET A 1 -3.03 19.37 -22.80
CA MET A 1 -3.93 19.32 -21.64
C MET A 1 -3.08 18.89 -20.46
N THR A 2 -2.85 19.76 -19.48
CA THR A 2 -2.34 19.32 -18.18
C THR A 2 -3.56 18.92 -17.37
N GLY A 3 -3.91 17.64 -17.43
CA GLY A 3 -4.94 17.08 -16.54
C GLY A 3 -4.40 17.05 -15.12
N ASP A 4 -5.26 17.29 -14.14
CA ASP A 4 -4.89 17.19 -12.74
C ASP A 4 -4.39 15.76 -12.46
N GLN A 5 -3.13 15.64 -12.02
CA GLN A 5 -2.56 14.35 -11.63
C GLN A 5 -3.12 13.96 -10.26
N ILE A 6 -3.79 12.81 -10.20
CA ILE A 6 -4.22 12.20 -8.94
C ILE A 6 -3.06 11.36 -8.41
N ILE A 7 -2.74 11.53 -7.13
CA ILE A 7 -1.71 10.78 -6.41
C ILE A 7 -2.42 9.84 -5.43
N ILE A 8 -2.10 8.55 -5.50
CA ILE A 8 -2.57 7.52 -4.58
C ILE A 8 -1.49 7.30 -3.52
N PHE A 9 -1.78 7.73 -2.29
CA PHE A 9 -0.95 7.48 -1.11
C PHE A 9 -1.50 6.26 -0.34
N ASP A 10 -0.78 5.15 -0.35
CA ASP A 10 -1.15 3.92 0.34
C ASP A 10 -0.59 3.88 1.76
N THR A 11 -1.43 3.52 2.73
CA THR A 11 -1.04 3.35 4.14
C THR A 11 -1.21 1.92 4.64
N THR A 12 -1.40 0.95 3.75
CA THR A 12 -1.74 -0.44 4.09
C THR A 12 -0.67 -1.09 4.97
N LEU A 13 0.61 -0.91 4.64
CA LEU A 13 1.72 -1.50 5.39
C LEU A 13 2.07 -0.78 6.70
N ARG A 14 1.35 0.30 7.06
CA ARG A 14 1.55 1.05 8.30
C ARG A 14 0.27 1.06 9.14
N ASP A 15 -0.77 1.69 8.63
CA ASP A 15 -2.02 1.88 9.35
C ASP A 15 -2.87 0.60 9.27
N GLY A 16 -2.85 -0.05 8.11
CA GLY A 16 -3.52 -1.34 7.91
C GLY A 16 -2.98 -2.40 8.86
N GLU A 17 -1.66 -2.56 8.97
CA GLU A 17 -1.07 -3.56 9.88
C GLU A 17 -1.32 -3.30 11.37
N GLN A 18 -1.58 -2.04 11.74
CA GLN A 18 -1.89 -1.63 13.11
C GLN A 18 -3.36 -1.86 13.47
N SER A 19 -4.20 -2.18 12.49
CA SER A 19 -5.60 -2.50 12.74
C SER A 19 -5.72 -3.84 13.49
N PRO A 20 -6.67 -3.97 14.45
CA PRO A 20 -6.84 -5.19 15.23
C PRO A 20 -7.07 -6.41 14.33
N GLY A 21 -6.22 -7.44 14.48
CA GLY A 21 -6.31 -8.67 13.69
C GLY A 21 -5.68 -8.59 12.29
N CYS A 22 -5.08 -7.46 11.92
CA CYS A 22 -4.42 -7.27 10.62
C CYS A 22 -2.89 -7.28 10.70
N SER A 23 -2.31 -7.76 11.81
CA SER A 23 -0.86 -7.88 11.95
C SER A 23 -0.27 -8.79 10.89
N MET A 24 0.78 -8.29 10.22
CA MET A 24 1.46 -9.01 9.16
C MET A 24 2.88 -9.38 9.59
N ASN A 25 3.30 -10.60 9.29
CA ASN A 25 4.71 -10.97 9.37
C ASN A 25 5.49 -10.41 8.18
N THR A 26 6.83 -10.48 8.23
CA THR A 26 7.70 -9.92 7.18
C THR A 26 7.40 -10.45 5.78
N ARG A 27 7.02 -11.74 5.65
CA ARG A 27 6.71 -12.34 4.35
C ARG A 27 5.40 -11.78 3.79
N GLU A 28 4.35 -11.71 4.62
CA GLU A 28 3.05 -11.14 4.23
C GLU A 28 3.21 -9.67 3.81
N LYS A 29 4.02 -8.89 4.53
CA LYS A 29 4.33 -7.51 4.14
C LYS A 29 4.97 -7.42 2.76
N LEU A 30 5.89 -8.32 2.42
CA LEU A 30 6.53 -8.34 1.10
C LEU A 30 5.55 -8.76 -0.01
N GLU A 31 4.62 -9.66 0.28
CA GLU A 31 3.57 -10.06 -0.67
C GLU A 31 2.63 -8.88 -0.96
N VAL A 32 2.17 -8.16 0.07
CA VAL A 32 1.37 -6.94 -0.07
C VAL A 32 2.14 -5.83 -0.78
N ALA A 33 3.41 -5.59 -0.43
CA ALA A 33 4.24 -4.58 -1.08
C ALA A 33 4.36 -4.80 -2.59
N ARG A 34 4.52 -6.05 -3.03
CA ARG A 34 4.57 -6.39 -4.46
C ARG A 34 3.25 -6.11 -5.16
N ALA A 35 2.14 -6.44 -4.52
CA ALA A 35 0.81 -6.16 -5.05
C ALA A 35 0.54 -4.65 -5.17
N LEU A 36 0.98 -3.84 -4.19
CA LEU A 36 0.87 -2.37 -4.25
C LEU A 36 1.69 -1.78 -5.40
N VAL A 37 2.91 -2.28 -5.62
CA VAL A 37 3.76 -1.89 -6.75
C VAL A 37 3.10 -2.26 -8.09
N GLU A 38 2.53 -3.47 -8.20
CA GLU A 38 1.84 -3.91 -9.42
C GLU A 38 0.56 -3.09 -9.68
N LEU A 39 -0.12 -2.66 -8.62
CA LEU A 39 -1.30 -1.78 -8.69
C LEU A 39 -0.95 -0.36 -9.15
N GLY A 40 0.32 0.05 -9.01
CA GLY A 40 0.80 1.36 -9.43
C GLY A 40 0.44 2.49 -8.48
N VAL A 41 0.41 2.24 -7.17
CA VAL A 41 0.30 3.32 -6.16
C VAL A 41 1.54 4.21 -6.20
N ASP A 42 1.36 5.50 -5.92
CA ASP A 42 2.43 6.49 -6.08
C ASP A 42 3.37 6.55 -4.87
N VAL A 43 2.82 6.48 -3.65
CA VAL A 43 3.54 6.68 -2.38
C VAL A 43 3.02 5.74 -1.32
#